data_AF-A0AA38Z6R7-F1
#
_entry.id   AF-A0AA38Z6R7-F1
#
_cell.length_a   1.000
_cell.length_b   1.000
_cell.length_c   1.000
_cell.angle_alpha   90.00
_cell.angle_beta   90.00
_cell.angle_gamma   90.00
#
_symmetry.space_group_name_H-M   'P 1'
#
loop_
_entity.id
_entity.type
_entity.pdbx_description
1 polymer ?
#
loop_
_entity_poly.entity_id
_entity_poly.type
_entity_poly.pdbx_seq_one_letter_code
_entity_poly.pdbx_strand_id
1 'polypeptide(L)'
;MTVRLEEWRVKRRDTEEWMRHRQLPPALQERVHRFVQYKWLATRGVHEESILHWLPLDLRREIQRHLCLGLVRRVPFFAQMDDQLLDAICERLTSSLSTEGTYIFREGDPVNEMLFIIRGQLESSTTNGGRSGFFNSITLRPGDFCGEELLTWALMPNPSINMPSSTRTVRSLCEVEAFALTAEDLKFVASQFRRLHNKKLQHAFRYYSQQWRTWGTCYLQNAWRRYKKRKLAKELARQESYNYMLIPDQEYNLTDEPSDGNSVVGRDENALTDNPNNVQHLGATILASKFAANTRRGVAQEVRVVEPAAPSLKMPRLLKPDEPDFSVGHEDV
;
A
#
# COMPACT_ATOMS: atom_id res chain seq x y z
N MET A 1 -38.61 41.37 7.46
CA MET A 1 -37.51 40.40 7.27
C MET A 1 -38.10 39.03 6.95
N THR A 2 -37.44 38.20 6.15
CA THR A 2 -37.89 36.82 5.88
C THR A 2 -37.54 35.91 7.07
N VAL A 3 -38.42 34.97 7.42
CA VAL A 3 -38.27 34.05 8.58
C VAL A 3 -36.87 33.40 8.63
N ARG A 4 -36.38 32.88 7.49
CA ARG A 4 -35.05 32.26 7.39
C ARG A 4 -33.86 33.18 7.73
N LEU A 5 -34.00 34.49 7.53
CA LEU A 5 -32.95 35.43 7.94
C LEU A 5 -32.93 35.63 9.46
N GLU A 6 -34.07 35.49 10.14
CA GLU A 6 -34.11 35.52 11.60
C GLU A 6 -33.62 34.21 12.20
N GLU A 7 -34.02 33.06 11.65
CA GLU A 7 -33.46 31.74 12.01
C GLU A 7 -31.93 31.73 11.94
N TRP A 8 -31.34 32.30 10.88
CA TRP A 8 -29.90 32.47 10.76
C TRP A 8 -29.31 33.37 11.86
N ARG A 9 -29.94 34.52 12.15
CA ARG A 9 -29.45 35.48 13.16
C ARG A 9 -29.50 34.90 14.56
N VAL A 10 -30.56 34.16 14.91
CA VAL A 10 -30.71 33.44 16.18
C VAL A 10 -29.62 32.37 16.28
N LYS A 11 -29.55 31.44 15.31
CA LYS A 11 -28.55 30.34 15.31
C LYS A 11 -27.10 30.85 15.38
N ARG A 12 -26.78 31.97 14.74
CA ARG A 12 -25.46 32.59 14.81
C ARG A 12 -25.19 33.18 16.20
N ARG A 13 -26.17 33.84 16.82
CA ARG A 13 -26.08 34.38 18.20
C ARG A 13 -25.86 33.26 19.21
N ASP A 14 -26.68 32.20 19.15
CA ASP A 14 -26.58 31.05 20.06
C ASP A 14 -25.19 30.38 19.96
N THR A 15 -24.67 30.26 18.73
CA THR A 15 -23.31 29.74 18.48
C THR A 15 -22.24 30.68 19.07
N GLU A 16 -22.36 32.00 18.86
CA GLU A 16 -21.44 33.00 19.44
C GLU A 16 -21.45 32.96 20.97
N GLU A 17 -22.62 32.93 21.61
CA GLU A 17 -22.77 32.87 23.07
C GLU A 17 -22.19 31.57 23.64
N TRP A 18 -22.46 30.43 23.00
CA TRP A 18 -21.88 29.14 23.37
C TRP A 18 -20.34 29.13 23.28
N MET A 19 -19.77 29.68 22.19
CA MET A 19 -18.31 29.75 22.03
C MET A 19 -17.65 30.66 23.06
N ARG A 20 -18.26 31.81 23.38
CA ARG A 20 -17.78 32.73 24.43
C ARG A 20 -17.83 32.07 25.80
N HIS A 21 -18.94 31.41 26.13
CA HIS A 21 -19.12 30.73 27.41
C HIS A 21 -18.13 29.56 27.60
N ARG A 22 -17.74 28.90 26.51
CA ARG A 22 -16.71 27.84 26.49
C ARG A 22 -15.28 28.36 26.32
N GLN A 23 -15.07 29.68 26.25
CA GLN A 23 -13.75 30.33 26.14
C GLN A 23 -12.87 29.76 25.00
N LEU A 24 -13.48 29.44 23.85
CA LEU A 24 -12.74 28.83 22.74
C LEU A 24 -11.62 29.75 22.21
N PRO A 25 -10.44 29.24 21.83
CA PRO A 25 -9.39 30.05 21.23
C PRO A 25 -9.85 30.76 19.94
N PRO A 26 -9.37 31.98 19.62
CA PRO A 26 -9.84 32.75 18.45
C PRO A 26 -9.74 31.98 17.12
N ALA A 27 -8.65 31.24 16.90
CA ALA A 27 -8.47 30.41 15.71
C ALA A 27 -9.50 29.26 15.59
N LEU A 28 -10.01 28.75 16.72
CA LEU A 28 -11.09 27.76 16.70
C LEU A 28 -12.45 28.43 16.46
N GLN A 29 -12.70 29.61 17.05
CA GLN A 29 -13.90 30.39 16.78
C GLN A 29 -14.03 30.72 15.29
N GLU A 30 -12.96 31.17 14.63
CA GLU A 30 -12.95 31.47 13.20
C GLU A 30 -13.32 30.24 12.34
N ARG A 31 -12.76 29.06 12.67
CA ARG A 31 -13.10 27.80 11.99
C ARG A 31 -14.57 27.42 12.19
N VAL A 32 -15.12 27.58 13.39
CA VAL A 32 -16.55 27.35 13.65
C VAL A 32 -17.41 28.34 12.88
N HIS A 33 -17.07 29.63 12.85
CA HIS A 33 -17.77 30.64 12.05
C HIS A 33 -17.78 30.28 10.56
N ARG A 34 -16.62 29.91 10.00
CA ARG A 34 -16.48 29.47 8.61
C ARG A 34 -17.36 28.27 8.30
N PHE A 35 -17.37 27.25 9.17
CA PHE A 35 -18.21 26.06 9.01
C PHE A 35 -19.70 26.38 9.09
N VAL A 36 -20.13 27.17 10.07
CA VAL A 36 -21.55 27.52 10.25
C VAL A 36 -22.05 28.39 9.10
N GLN A 37 -21.22 29.31 8.59
CA GLN A 37 -21.51 30.09 7.38
C GLN A 37 -21.59 29.19 6.13
N TYR A 38 -20.61 28.31 5.91
CA TYR A 38 -20.62 27.40 4.76
C TYR A 38 -21.83 26.46 4.79
N LYS A 39 -22.11 25.82 5.94
CA LYS A 39 -23.29 24.97 6.13
C LYS A 39 -24.58 25.72 5.84
N TRP A 40 -24.70 27.00 6.24
CA TRP A 40 -25.84 27.83 5.89
C TRP A 40 -25.92 28.17 4.40
N LEU A 41 -24.80 28.45 3.73
CA LEU A 41 -24.80 28.72 2.28
C LEU A 41 -25.18 27.49 1.46
N ALA A 42 -24.65 26.31 1.81
CA ALA A 42 -24.93 25.04 1.14
C ALA A 42 -26.39 24.58 1.36
N THR A 43 -26.88 24.62 2.60
CA THR A 43 -28.20 24.06 2.96
C THR A 43 -29.35 25.08 3.03
N ARG A 44 -29.04 26.39 3.12
CA ARG A 44 -30.01 27.47 3.42
C ARG A 44 -30.85 27.22 4.67
N GLY A 45 -30.28 26.52 5.66
CA GLY A 45 -30.95 26.14 6.90
C GLY A 45 -31.80 24.87 6.80
N VAL A 46 -31.89 24.24 5.62
CA VAL A 46 -32.68 23.04 5.40
C VAL A 46 -31.91 21.80 5.86
N HIS A 47 -32.51 21.05 6.76
CA HIS A 47 -32.01 19.74 7.16
C HIS A 47 -32.55 18.68 6.19
N GLU A 48 -31.68 18.14 5.33
CA GLU A 48 -32.02 17.16 4.29
C GLU A 48 -32.69 15.91 4.87
N GLU A 49 -32.11 15.36 5.94
CA GLU A 49 -32.67 14.25 6.73
C GLU A 49 -34.09 14.52 7.21
N SER A 50 -34.41 15.76 7.61
CA SER A 50 -35.75 16.13 8.05
C SER A 50 -36.74 16.14 6.87
N ILE A 51 -36.36 16.68 5.71
CA ILE A 51 -37.21 16.61 4.49
C ILE A 51 -37.47 15.14 4.13
N LEU A 52 -36.41 14.33 4.06
CA LEU A 52 -36.53 12.91 3.77
C LEU A 52 -37.43 12.20 4.80
N HIS A 53 -37.36 12.57 6.08
CA HIS A 53 -38.20 11.98 7.13
C HIS A 53 -39.71 12.24 6.94
N TRP A 54 -40.11 13.41 6.42
CA TRP A 54 -41.50 13.72 6.11
C TRP A 54 -42.05 12.96 4.88
N LEU A 55 -41.18 12.41 4.04
CA LEU A 55 -41.58 11.64 2.86
C LEU A 55 -41.85 10.16 3.21
N PRO A 56 -42.86 9.54 2.55
CA PRO A 56 -43.01 8.09 2.47
C PRO A 56 -41.71 7.33 2.14
N LEU A 57 -41.61 6.09 2.63
CA LEU A 57 -40.37 5.30 2.59
C LEU A 57 -39.93 4.95 1.16
N ASP A 58 -40.87 4.69 0.27
CA ASP A 58 -40.67 4.47 -1.17
C ASP A 58 -40.03 5.71 -1.83
N LEU A 59 -40.62 6.90 -1.67
CA LEU A 59 -40.07 8.14 -2.22
C LEU A 59 -38.69 8.47 -1.65
N ARG A 60 -38.48 8.23 -0.34
CA ARG A 60 -37.17 8.41 0.32
C ARG A 60 -36.09 7.53 -0.32
N ARG A 61 -36.41 6.25 -0.57
CA ARG A 61 -35.52 5.28 -1.21
C ARG A 61 -35.18 5.68 -2.64
N GLU A 62 -36.17 6.08 -3.43
CA GLU A 62 -35.95 6.53 -4.81
C GLU A 62 -35.03 7.75 -4.86
N ILE A 63 -35.23 8.74 -3.97
CA ILE A 63 -34.39 9.93 -3.88
C ILE A 63 -32.96 9.56 -3.46
N GLN A 64 -32.77 8.77 -2.40
CA GLN A 64 -31.44 8.35 -1.95
C GLN A 64 -30.72 7.51 -3.01
N ARG A 65 -31.40 6.58 -3.68
CA ARG A 65 -30.84 5.81 -4.81
C ARG A 65 -30.43 6.74 -5.96
N HIS A 66 -31.27 7.72 -6.32
CA HIS A 66 -30.95 8.68 -7.39
C HIS A 66 -29.70 9.51 -7.08
N LEU A 67 -29.56 10.01 -5.85
CA LEU A 67 -28.43 10.85 -5.43
C LEU A 67 -27.13 10.05 -5.27
N CYS A 68 -27.20 8.83 -4.72
CA CYS A 68 -26.03 8.12 -4.23
C CYS A 68 -25.53 6.98 -5.14
N LEU A 69 -26.41 6.29 -5.87
CA LEU A 69 -26.07 5.03 -6.56
C LEU A 69 -24.90 5.19 -7.54
N GLY A 70 -24.85 6.32 -8.25
CA GLY A 70 -23.78 6.64 -9.19
C GLY A 70 -22.41 6.86 -8.53
N LEU A 71 -22.36 7.24 -7.26
CA LEU A 71 -21.13 7.37 -6.47
C LEU A 71 -20.75 6.02 -5.85
N VAL A 72 -21.70 5.28 -5.27
CA VAL A 72 -21.46 3.95 -4.70
C VAL A 72 -20.91 2.99 -5.77
N ARG A 73 -21.50 2.96 -6.96
CA ARG A 73 -21.03 2.12 -8.09
C ARG A 73 -19.65 2.52 -8.64
N ARG A 74 -19.07 3.68 -8.27
CA ARG A 74 -17.68 4.02 -8.63
C ARG A 74 -16.65 3.27 -7.81
N VAL A 75 -17.03 2.67 -6.68
CA VAL A 75 -16.14 1.80 -5.91
C VAL A 75 -16.13 0.41 -6.57
N PRO A 76 -14.99 -0.07 -7.13
CA PRO A 76 -14.88 -1.40 -7.72
C PRO A 76 -15.39 -2.57 -6.87
N PHE A 77 -15.43 -2.40 -5.55
CA PHE A 77 -16.02 -3.36 -4.61
C PHE A 77 -17.55 -3.40 -4.71
N PHE A 78 -18.22 -2.27 -4.48
CA PHE A 78 -19.69 -2.18 -4.52
C PHE A 78 -20.25 -2.42 -5.93
N ALA A 79 -19.51 -2.08 -7.00
CA ALA A 79 -19.91 -2.34 -8.39
C ALA A 79 -20.14 -3.84 -8.73
N GLN A 80 -19.76 -4.76 -7.83
CA GLN A 80 -19.93 -6.22 -7.99
C GLN A 80 -21.08 -6.78 -7.14
N MET A 81 -21.75 -5.93 -6.37
CA MET A 81 -22.90 -6.27 -5.53
C MET A 81 -24.20 -6.23 -6.35
N ASP A 82 -25.20 -6.93 -5.84
CA ASP A 82 -26.56 -6.89 -6.32
C ASP A 82 -27.26 -5.56 -5.96
N ASP A 83 -28.30 -5.21 -6.72
CA ASP A 83 -28.97 -3.92 -6.56
C ASP A 83 -29.63 -3.74 -5.19
N GLN A 84 -30.11 -4.81 -4.55
CA GLN A 84 -30.69 -4.77 -3.20
C GLN A 84 -29.65 -4.34 -2.15
N LEU A 85 -28.42 -4.81 -2.30
CA LEU A 85 -27.30 -4.46 -1.43
C LEU A 85 -26.82 -3.02 -1.69
N LEU A 86 -26.82 -2.58 -2.96
CA LEU A 86 -26.55 -1.18 -3.31
C LEU A 86 -27.63 -0.23 -2.75
N ASP A 87 -28.91 -0.64 -2.75
CA ASP A 87 -29.99 0.12 -2.12
C ASP A 87 -29.81 0.21 -0.60
N ALA A 88 -29.51 -0.90 0.07
CA ALA A 88 -29.25 -0.91 1.51
C ALA A 88 -28.06 -0.03 1.94
N ILE A 89 -27.08 0.17 1.05
CA ILE A 89 -25.98 1.15 1.23
C ILE A 89 -26.50 2.57 1.00
N CYS A 90 -27.22 2.82 -0.10
CA CYS A 90 -27.73 4.16 -0.43
C CYS A 90 -28.68 4.72 0.64
N GLU A 91 -29.49 3.87 1.26
CA GLU A 91 -30.36 4.22 2.39
C GLU A 91 -29.60 4.76 3.62
N ARG A 92 -28.35 4.32 3.82
CA ARG A 92 -27.52 4.60 5.01
C ARG A 92 -26.50 5.72 4.81
N LEU A 93 -26.41 6.28 3.60
CA LEU A 93 -25.52 7.41 3.33
C LEU A 93 -26.08 8.69 3.93
N THR A 94 -25.25 9.38 4.72
CA THR A 94 -25.56 10.67 5.34
C THR A 94 -24.78 11.80 4.70
N SER A 95 -25.34 13.02 4.74
CA SER A 95 -24.75 14.21 4.09
C SER A 95 -23.63 14.79 4.96
N SER A 96 -22.40 14.83 4.44
CA SER A 96 -21.21 15.32 5.13
C SER A 96 -20.65 16.58 4.46
N LEU A 97 -20.31 17.57 5.28
CA LEU A 97 -19.76 18.86 4.86
C LEU A 97 -18.43 19.09 5.55
N SER A 98 -17.42 19.52 4.79
CA SER A 98 -16.11 19.91 5.32
C SER A 98 -15.68 21.26 4.77
N THR A 99 -15.28 22.20 5.64
CA THR A 99 -14.59 23.42 5.23
C THR A 99 -13.15 23.12 4.81
N GLU A 100 -12.52 24.03 4.05
CA GLU A 100 -11.08 24.05 3.78
C GLU A 100 -10.22 23.84 5.04
N GLY A 101 -9.12 23.09 4.91
CA GLY A 101 -8.11 22.88 5.97
C GLY A 101 -8.53 21.90 7.07
N THR A 102 -9.75 21.36 7.00
CA THR A 102 -10.21 20.28 7.87
C THR A 102 -9.46 18.99 7.54
N TYR A 103 -8.89 18.37 8.58
CA TYR A 103 -8.38 17.00 8.51
C TYR A 103 -9.55 16.05 8.76
N ILE A 104 -9.84 15.22 7.77
CA ILE A 104 -10.88 14.19 7.83
C ILE A 104 -10.30 12.94 8.49
N PHE A 105 -9.14 12.48 7.98
CA PHE A 105 -8.35 11.39 8.56
C PHE A 105 -6.90 11.84 8.74
N ARG A 106 -6.20 11.28 9.72
CA ARG A 106 -4.73 11.35 9.81
C ARG A 106 -4.15 9.95 9.70
N GLU A 107 -2.96 9.83 9.13
CA GLU A 107 -2.27 8.54 9.05
C GLU A 107 -2.07 7.97 10.48
N GLY A 108 -2.63 6.79 10.75
CA GLY A 108 -2.64 6.14 12.07
C GLY A 108 -3.96 6.23 12.85
N ASP A 109 -4.76 7.29 12.65
CA ASP A 109 -6.03 7.50 13.37
C ASP A 109 -7.08 6.43 12.97
N PRO A 110 -8.01 6.04 13.86
CA PRO A 110 -9.07 5.08 13.54
C PRO A 110 -10.04 5.64 12.48
N VAL A 111 -10.30 4.88 11.42
CA VAL A 111 -11.30 5.22 10.40
C VAL A 111 -12.67 4.76 10.89
N ASN A 112 -13.61 5.70 11.04
CA ASN A 112 -14.99 5.47 11.51
C ASN A 112 -16.05 5.62 10.40
N GLU A 113 -15.70 6.23 9.26
CA GLU A 113 -16.58 6.44 8.12
C GLU A 113 -15.82 6.35 6.79
N MET A 114 -16.55 6.05 5.71
CA MET A 114 -16.06 6.08 4.34
C MET A 114 -16.76 7.22 3.61
N LEU A 115 -16.00 8.11 2.96
CA LEU A 115 -16.55 9.30 2.28
C LEU A 115 -16.56 9.13 0.76
N PHE A 116 -17.63 9.62 0.12
CA PHE A 116 -17.82 9.67 -1.33
C PHE A 116 -17.94 11.15 -1.74
N ILE A 117 -16.97 11.67 -2.49
CA ILE A 117 -16.86 13.10 -2.78
C ILE A 117 -17.88 13.49 -3.85
N ILE A 118 -18.79 14.42 -3.52
CA ILE A 118 -19.79 14.98 -4.45
C ILE A 118 -19.24 16.27 -5.08
N ARG A 119 -18.66 17.16 -4.26
CA ARG A 119 -18.06 18.44 -4.69
C ARG A 119 -16.82 18.76 -3.86
N GLY A 120 -15.97 19.63 -4.41
CA GLY A 120 -14.72 20.06 -3.79
C GLY A 120 -13.56 19.10 -4.03
N GLN A 121 -12.46 19.27 -3.31
CA GLN A 121 -11.22 18.50 -3.46
C GLN A 121 -10.59 18.19 -2.11
N LEU A 122 -10.05 16.98 -1.99
CA LEU A 122 -9.28 16.52 -0.83
C LEU A 122 -7.83 16.21 -1.24
N GLU A 123 -6.89 16.50 -0.37
CA GLU A 123 -5.52 16.00 -0.42
C GLU A 123 -5.43 14.71 0.39
N SER A 124 -4.98 13.61 -0.23
CA SER A 124 -4.65 12.34 0.40
C SER A 124 -3.14 12.16 0.37
N SER A 125 -2.48 12.27 1.53
CA SER A 125 -1.02 12.14 1.67
C SER A 125 -0.61 10.96 2.56
N THR A 126 0.53 10.35 2.30
CA THR A 126 1.09 9.25 3.13
C THR A 126 2.60 9.37 3.25
N THR A 127 3.09 9.00 4.44
CA THR A 127 4.50 8.95 4.82
C THR A 127 5.07 7.52 4.84
N ASN A 128 4.28 6.53 4.38
CA ASN A 128 4.59 5.10 4.50
C ASN A 128 4.96 4.68 5.94
N GLY A 129 4.22 5.18 6.93
CA GLY A 129 4.52 4.95 8.35
C GLY A 129 5.77 5.68 8.83
N GLY A 130 5.89 6.98 8.51
CA GLY A 130 6.95 7.84 9.03
C GLY A 130 8.35 7.63 8.45
N ARG A 131 8.48 7.09 7.22
CA ARG A 131 9.80 6.96 6.58
C ARG A 131 10.31 8.32 6.14
N SER A 132 11.36 8.81 6.82
CA SER A 132 12.03 10.07 6.47
C SER A 132 12.38 10.13 4.97
N GLY A 133 11.99 11.22 4.32
CA GLY A 133 12.19 11.44 2.88
C GLY A 133 11.13 10.82 1.96
N PHE A 134 10.13 10.10 2.46
CA PHE A 134 8.99 9.64 1.65
C PHE A 134 7.71 10.43 1.96
N PHE A 135 7.24 11.20 0.98
CA PHE A 135 5.94 11.86 1.00
C PHE A 135 5.28 11.65 -0.36
N ASN A 136 4.13 10.98 -0.37
CA ASN A 136 3.31 10.81 -1.57
C ASN A 136 1.96 11.49 -1.31
N SER A 137 1.57 12.43 -2.17
CA SER A 137 0.31 13.16 -2.08
C SER A 137 -0.44 13.08 -3.40
N ILE A 138 -1.76 12.84 -3.32
CA ILE A 138 -2.68 12.81 -4.45
C ILE A 138 -3.91 13.67 -4.14
N THR A 139 -4.49 14.31 -5.16
CA THR A 139 -5.75 15.06 -5.03
C THR A 139 -6.93 14.18 -5.40
N LEU A 140 -7.82 13.92 -4.44
CA LEU A 140 -9.12 13.29 -4.66
C LEU A 140 -10.14 14.35 -5.15
N ARG A 141 -10.96 13.97 -6.12
CA ARG A 141 -11.87 14.83 -6.89
C ARG A 141 -13.33 14.32 -6.79
N PRO A 142 -14.31 15.06 -7.32
CA PRO A 142 -15.70 14.60 -7.38
C PRO A 142 -15.85 13.21 -8.02
N GLY A 143 -16.45 12.29 -7.26
CA GLY A 143 -16.61 10.88 -7.60
C GLY A 143 -15.48 9.95 -7.14
N ASP A 144 -14.42 10.47 -6.52
CA ASP A 144 -13.47 9.67 -5.75
C ASP A 144 -13.99 9.42 -4.32
N PHE A 145 -13.32 8.55 -3.57
CA PHE A 145 -13.67 8.17 -2.22
C PHE A 145 -12.43 7.98 -1.33
N CYS A 146 -12.62 7.92 -0.02
CA CYS A 146 -11.58 7.60 0.97
C CYS A 146 -12.17 6.87 2.19
N GLY A 147 -11.31 6.24 3.00
CA GLY A 147 -11.72 5.35 4.10
C GLY A 147 -11.92 3.90 3.65
N GLU A 148 -11.25 3.49 2.55
CA GLU A 148 -11.36 2.13 1.99
C GLU A 148 -10.89 1.01 2.94
N GLU A 149 -10.16 1.37 4.00
CA GLU A 149 -9.76 0.47 5.09
C GLU A 149 -10.97 -0.23 5.73
N LEU A 150 -12.11 0.47 5.84
CA LEU A 150 -13.36 -0.07 6.35
C LEU A 150 -13.92 -1.22 5.52
N LEU A 151 -13.68 -1.23 4.20
CA LEU A 151 -14.11 -2.33 3.34
C LEU A 151 -13.44 -3.63 3.80
N THR A 152 -12.14 -3.61 4.08
CA THR A 152 -11.43 -4.82 4.52
C THR A 152 -11.90 -5.27 5.89
N TRP A 153 -12.09 -4.32 6.82
CA TRP A 153 -12.53 -4.60 8.19
C TRP A 153 -13.95 -5.19 8.26
N ALA A 154 -14.93 -4.55 7.64
CA ALA A 154 -16.34 -4.95 7.71
C ALA A 154 -16.64 -6.32 7.09
N LEU A 155 -15.76 -6.78 6.17
CA LEU A 155 -15.89 -8.06 5.47
C LEU A 155 -15.22 -9.24 6.18
N MET A 156 -14.48 -9.00 7.27
CA MET A 156 -13.94 -10.11 8.06
C MET A 156 -15.10 -10.87 8.74
N PRO A 157 -15.08 -12.21 8.81
CA PRO A 157 -16.15 -12.99 9.45
C PRO A 157 -16.38 -12.56 10.91
N ASN A 158 -15.29 -12.23 11.60
CA ASN A 158 -15.27 -11.61 12.92
C ASN A 158 -14.48 -10.29 12.82
N PRO A 159 -15.13 -9.15 12.52
CA PRO A 159 -14.45 -7.87 12.49
C PRO A 159 -14.00 -7.51 13.91
N SER A 160 -12.77 -7.01 14.05
CA SER A 160 -12.23 -6.57 15.34
C SER A 160 -13.12 -5.50 15.96
N ILE A 161 -13.23 -5.49 17.30
CA ILE A 161 -13.91 -4.41 18.05
C ILE A 161 -13.28 -3.05 17.71
N ASN A 162 -11.96 -3.03 17.52
CA ASN A 162 -11.22 -1.85 17.10
C ASN A 162 -11.42 -1.58 15.60
N MET A 163 -11.66 -0.31 15.28
CA MET A 163 -11.66 0.21 13.91
C MET A 163 -10.26 0.12 13.27
N PRO A 164 -10.15 0.01 11.94
CA PRO A 164 -8.86 0.01 11.26
C PRO A 164 -8.20 1.40 11.30
N SER A 165 -6.88 1.45 11.44
CA SER A 165 -6.11 2.70 11.32
C SER A 165 -6.03 3.17 9.87
N SER A 166 -6.21 4.47 9.65
CA SER A 166 -6.05 5.11 8.34
C SER A 166 -4.64 4.99 7.83
N THR A 167 -4.49 4.66 6.55
CA THR A 167 -3.18 4.52 5.89
C THR A 167 -2.65 5.85 5.36
N ARG A 168 -3.45 6.92 5.45
CA ARG A 168 -3.18 8.25 4.87
C ARG A 168 -3.74 9.38 5.71
N THR A 169 -3.15 10.55 5.58
CA THR A 169 -3.73 11.81 6.04
C THR A 169 -4.58 12.41 4.92
N VAL A 170 -5.87 12.59 5.18
CA VAL A 170 -6.83 13.19 4.24
C VAL A 170 -7.27 14.56 4.77
N ARG A 171 -7.04 15.61 3.98
CA ARG A 171 -7.29 17.01 4.33
C ARG A 171 -8.06 17.71 3.22
N SER A 172 -9.02 18.57 3.55
CA SER A 172 -9.73 19.37 2.56
C SER A 172 -8.88 20.52 2.01
N LEU A 173 -8.93 20.69 0.69
CA LEU A 173 -8.28 21.78 -0.07
C LEU A 173 -9.22 22.98 -0.33
N CYS A 174 -10.53 22.76 -0.22
CA CYS A 174 -11.58 23.77 -0.31
C CYS A 174 -12.80 23.27 0.48
N GLU A 175 -13.94 23.93 0.37
CA GLU A 175 -15.22 23.40 0.81
C GLU A 175 -15.59 22.13 0.05
N VAL A 176 -15.98 21.09 0.79
CA VAL A 176 -16.29 19.75 0.28
C VAL A 176 -17.67 19.32 0.72
N GLU A 177 -18.42 18.81 -0.24
CA GLU A 177 -19.69 18.11 -0.04
C GLU A 177 -19.45 16.63 -0.34
N ALA A 178 -19.79 15.75 0.58
CA ALA A 178 -19.60 14.31 0.47
C ALA A 178 -20.79 13.56 1.06
N PHE A 179 -20.98 12.30 0.64
CA PHE A 179 -21.78 11.36 1.44
C PHE A 179 -20.84 10.56 2.36
N ALA A 180 -21.29 10.25 3.56
CA ALA A 180 -20.59 9.41 4.54
C ALA A 180 -21.35 8.10 4.75
N LEU A 181 -20.63 6.98 4.72
CA LEU A 181 -21.11 5.67 5.18
C LEU A 181 -20.37 5.32 6.47
N THR A 182 -21.08 5.18 7.58
CA THR A 182 -20.43 4.84 8.85
C THR A 182 -19.92 3.41 8.85
N ALA A 183 -18.91 3.14 9.68
CA ALA A 183 -18.40 1.79 9.91
C ALA A 183 -19.48 0.85 10.46
N GLU A 184 -20.37 1.36 11.31
CA GLU A 184 -21.50 0.59 11.89
C GLU A 184 -22.52 0.21 10.80
N ASP A 185 -22.88 1.15 9.94
CA ASP A 185 -23.75 0.92 8.79
C ASP A 185 -23.15 -0.07 7.78
N LEU A 186 -21.88 0.10 7.42
CA LEU A 186 -21.18 -0.82 6.52
C LEU A 186 -21.08 -2.23 7.14
N LYS A 187 -20.81 -2.34 8.45
CA LYS A 187 -20.77 -3.62 9.17
C LYS A 187 -22.15 -4.26 9.24
N PHE A 188 -23.21 -3.49 9.50
CA PHE A 188 -24.59 -3.98 9.46
C PHE A 188 -24.89 -4.57 8.08
N VAL A 189 -24.64 -3.80 7.02
CA VAL A 189 -24.85 -4.23 5.64
C VAL A 189 -24.01 -5.48 5.30
N ALA A 190 -22.72 -5.51 5.65
CA ALA A 190 -21.88 -6.68 5.43
C ALA A 190 -22.34 -7.93 6.21
N SER A 191 -22.95 -7.74 7.39
CA SER A 191 -23.48 -8.85 8.21
C SER A 191 -24.71 -9.51 7.58
N GLN A 192 -25.61 -8.72 6.98
CA GLN A 192 -26.85 -9.22 6.38
C GLN A 192 -26.58 -10.00 5.08
N PHE A 193 -25.53 -9.64 4.34
CA PHE A 193 -25.27 -10.16 3.00
C PHE A 193 -24.06 -11.10 2.93
N ARG A 194 -23.75 -11.85 4.01
CA ARG A 194 -22.62 -12.80 4.11
C ARG A 194 -22.51 -13.85 2.99
N ARG A 195 -23.51 -14.02 2.12
CA ARG A 195 -23.41 -14.78 0.86
C ARG A 195 -22.54 -14.09 -0.22
N LEU A 196 -21.41 -13.48 0.17
CA LEU A 196 -20.43 -12.83 -0.72
C LEU A 196 -19.53 -13.83 -1.49
N HIS A 197 -20.10 -14.98 -1.92
CA HIS A 197 -19.39 -16.15 -2.46
C HIS A 197 -18.78 -15.97 -3.86
N ASN A 198 -18.61 -14.73 -4.33
CA ASN A 198 -18.06 -14.44 -5.63
C ASN A 198 -16.53 -14.35 -5.59
N LYS A 199 -15.83 -15.11 -6.44
CA LYS A 199 -14.38 -14.98 -6.66
C LYS A 199 -13.98 -13.51 -6.94
N LYS A 200 -14.84 -12.75 -7.63
CA LYS A 200 -14.61 -11.32 -7.89
C LYS A 200 -14.52 -10.49 -6.58
N LEU A 201 -15.38 -10.77 -5.59
CA LEU A 201 -15.34 -10.10 -4.28
C LEU A 201 -14.09 -10.49 -3.48
N GLN A 202 -13.63 -11.74 -3.56
CA GLN A 202 -12.33 -12.15 -3.01
C GLN A 202 -11.16 -11.38 -3.66
N HIS A 203 -11.20 -11.17 -4.98
CA HIS A 203 -10.19 -10.34 -5.67
C HIS A 203 -10.26 -8.88 -5.24
N ALA A 204 -11.46 -8.33 -5.05
CA ALA A 204 -11.63 -6.97 -4.56
C ALA A 204 -11.17 -6.82 -3.10
N PHE A 205 -11.45 -7.78 -2.21
CA PHE A 205 -10.90 -7.83 -0.85
C PHE A 205 -9.36 -7.82 -0.86
N ARG A 206 -8.73 -8.68 -1.68
CA ARG A 206 -7.27 -8.69 -1.87
C ARG A 206 -6.74 -7.35 -2.42
N TYR A 207 -7.53 -6.64 -3.23
CA TYR A 207 -7.17 -5.32 -3.76
C TYR A 207 -7.25 -4.21 -2.72
N TYR A 208 -8.20 -4.25 -1.77
CA TYR A 208 -8.34 -3.20 -0.73
C TYR A 208 -7.52 -3.49 0.53
N SER A 209 -7.31 -4.75 0.88
CA SER A 209 -6.55 -5.13 2.08
C SER A 209 -5.07 -4.74 1.97
N GLN A 210 -4.60 -3.90 2.90
CA GLN A 210 -3.18 -3.51 2.96
C GLN A 210 -2.25 -4.70 3.17
N GLN A 211 -2.65 -5.70 3.96
CA GLN A 211 -1.84 -6.90 4.18
C GLN A 211 -1.57 -7.63 2.85
N TRP A 212 -2.60 -7.76 2.00
CA TRP A 212 -2.49 -8.36 0.67
C TRP A 212 -1.69 -7.47 -0.32
N ARG A 213 -1.87 -6.14 -0.30
CA ARG A 213 -1.04 -5.18 -1.07
C ARG A 213 0.44 -5.29 -0.70
N THR A 214 0.77 -5.28 0.60
CA THR A 214 2.15 -5.39 1.10
C THR A 214 2.77 -6.75 0.80
N TRP A 215 2.01 -7.83 0.98
CA TRP A 215 2.48 -9.18 0.63
C TRP A 215 2.75 -9.31 -0.88
N GLY A 216 1.82 -8.89 -1.73
CA GLY A 216 1.95 -8.96 -3.20
C GLY A 216 3.12 -8.14 -3.74
N THR A 217 3.33 -6.93 -3.20
CA THR A 217 4.49 -6.09 -3.58
C THR A 217 5.81 -6.71 -3.17
N CYS A 218 5.93 -7.25 -1.95
CA CYS A 218 7.15 -7.95 -1.51
C CYS A 218 7.38 -9.26 -2.29
N TYR A 219 6.33 -10.01 -2.61
CA TYR A 219 6.41 -11.20 -3.46
C TYR A 219 6.99 -10.86 -4.84
N LEU A 220 6.47 -9.80 -5.49
CA LEU A 220 6.97 -9.33 -6.79
C LEU A 220 8.43 -8.84 -6.70
N GLN A 221 8.78 -8.07 -5.66
CA GLN A 221 10.16 -7.64 -5.42
C GLN A 221 11.12 -8.84 -5.27
N ASN A 222 10.72 -9.87 -4.53
CA ASN A 222 11.51 -11.08 -4.34
C ASN A 222 11.63 -11.91 -5.63
N ALA A 223 10.56 -12.03 -6.41
CA ALA A 223 10.60 -12.66 -7.74
C ALA A 223 11.56 -11.91 -8.69
N TRP A 224 11.49 -10.57 -8.73
CA TRP A 224 12.38 -9.73 -9.52
C TRP A 224 13.86 -9.87 -9.10
N ARG A 225 14.14 -9.85 -7.79
CA ARG A 225 15.49 -10.06 -7.25
C ARG A 225 16.05 -11.44 -7.64
N ARG A 226 15.23 -12.50 -7.57
CA ARG A 226 15.59 -13.86 -8.03
C ARG A 226 15.87 -13.89 -9.53
N TYR A 227 15.04 -13.23 -10.35
CA TYR A 227 15.26 -13.10 -11.80
C TYR A 227 16.56 -12.36 -12.11
N LYS A 228 16.82 -11.20 -11.49
CA LYS A 228 18.05 -10.42 -11.68
C LYS A 228 19.29 -11.23 -11.29
N LYS A 229 19.27 -11.96 -10.16
CA LYS A 229 20.37 -12.85 -9.75
C LYS A 229 20.62 -13.97 -10.77
N ARG A 230 19.56 -14.62 -11.28
CA ARG A 230 19.66 -15.65 -12.34
C ARG A 230 20.20 -15.09 -13.65
N LYS A 231 19.76 -13.90 -14.08
CA LYS A 231 20.25 -13.25 -15.31
C LYS A 231 21.74 -12.91 -15.21
N LEU A 232 22.17 -12.35 -14.07
CA LEU A 232 23.57 -11.99 -13.84
C LEU A 232 24.47 -13.24 -13.75
N ALA A 233 24.01 -14.30 -13.07
CA ALA A 233 24.74 -15.57 -13.04
C ALA A 233 24.89 -16.24 -14.42
N LYS A 234 23.86 -16.14 -15.28
CA LYS A 234 23.95 -16.62 -16.67
C LYS A 234 24.93 -15.80 -17.52
N GLU A 235 24.95 -14.48 -17.35
CA GLU A 235 25.90 -13.62 -18.06
C GLU A 235 27.34 -13.85 -17.59
N LEU A 236 27.56 -14.01 -16.28
CA LEU A 236 28.86 -14.39 -15.73
C LEU A 236 29.33 -15.73 -16.29
N ALA A 237 28.50 -16.78 -16.24
CA ALA A 237 28.84 -18.09 -16.81
C ALA A 237 29.12 -18.03 -18.32
N ARG A 238 28.44 -17.14 -19.06
CA ARG A 238 28.74 -16.88 -20.48
C ARG A 238 30.14 -16.27 -20.64
N GLN A 239 30.46 -15.22 -19.87
CA GLN A 239 31.78 -14.56 -19.90
C GLN A 239 32.92 -15.50 -19.48
N GLU A 240 32.72 -16.29 -18.43
CA GLU A 240 33.64 -17.34 -17.99
C GLU A 240 33.87 -18.38 -19.10
N SER A 241 32.81 -18.81 -19.80
CA SER A 241 32.91 -19.73 -20.94
C SER A 241 33.67 -19.14 -22.14
N TYR A 242 33.50 -17.84 -22.43
CA TYR A 242 34.29 -17.18 -23.49
C TYR A 242 35.77 -17.06 -23.08
N ASN A 243 36.06 -16.70 -21.84
CA ASN A 243 37.43 -16.66 -21.33
C ASN A 243 38.09 -18.04 -21.35
N TYR A 244 37.35 -19.12 -21.05
CA TYR A 244 37.88 -20.49 -21.08
C TYR A 244 38.20 -20.96 -22.51
N MET A 245 37.44 -20.51 -23.52
CA MET A 245 37.74 -20.79 -24.94
C MET A 245 38.82 -19.89 -25.55
N LEU A 246 39.29 -18.85 -24.83
CA LEU A 246 40.35 -17.94 -25.31
C LEU A 246 41.74 -18.29 -24.77
N ILE A 247 41.87 -19.28 -23.90
CA ILE A 247 43.16 -19.81 -23.44
C ILE A 247 43.60 -20.85 -24.47
N PRO A 248 44.70 -20.65 -25.23
CA PRO A 248 45.20 -21.69 -26.11
C PRO A 248 45.72 -22.86 -25.28
N ASP A 249 45.42 -24.08 -25.72
CA ASP A 249 46.01 -25.30 -25.15
C ASP A 249 47.51 -25.35 -25.47
N GLN A 250 48.33 -24.71 -24.62
CA GLN A 250 49.76 -24.96 -24.57
C GLN A 250 49.99 -26.28 -23.83
N GLU A 251 49.96 -27.38 -24.60
CA GLU A 251 50.52 -28.66 -24.21
C GLU A 251 52.01 -28.49 -23.85
N TYR A 252 52.29 -28.41 -22.55
CA TYR A 252 53.64 -28.59 -22.04
C TYR A 252 53.89 -30.09 -21.86
N ASN A 253 54.46 -30.71 -22.90
CA ASN A 253 55.03 -32.05 -22.79
C ASN A 253 56.18 -32.04 -21.78
N LEU A 254 55.92 -32.58 -20.59
CA LEU A 254 56.94 -32.90 -19.59
C LEU A 254 57.47 -34.30 -19.88
N THR A 255 58.59 -34.38 -20.61
CA THR A 255 59.42 -35.58 -20.66
C THR A 255 60.28 -35.64 -19.38
N ASP A 256 60.06 -36.68 -18.57
CA ASP A 256 61.03 -37.12 -17.55
C ASP A 256 62.37 -37.47 -18.21
N GLU A 257 63.48 -37.09 -17.57
CA GLU A 257 64.71 -37.89 -17.41
C GLU A 257 65.54 -37.30 -16.24
N PRO A 258 66.38 -38.08 -15.50
CA PRO A 258 66.87 -37.70 -14.17
C PRO A 258 68.39 -37.40 -14.06
N SER A 259 68.79 -36.80 -12.94
CA SER A 259 70.17 -36.58 -12.43
C SER A 259 71.10 -35.70 -13.32
N ASP A 260 71.97 -34.84 -12.80
CA ASP A 260 72.80 -35.00 -11.59
C ASP A 260 73.46 -33.67 -11.17
N GLY A 261 74.04 -33.63 -9.97
CA GLY A 261 75.36 -32.99 -9.75
C GLY A 261 75.54 -31.46 -9.77
N ASN A 262 75.67 -30.91 -8.54
CA ASN A 262 76.60 -29.84 -8.14
C ASN A 262 76.30 -28.34 -8.31
N SER A 263 76.82 -27.61 -7.32
CA SER A 263 76.81 -26.17 -7.07
C SER A 263 77.79 -25.34 -7.92
N VAL A 264 77.54 -24.02 -8.09
CA VAL A 264 78.43 -22.94 -7.57
C VAL A 264 77.86 -21.51 -7.76
N VAL A 265 78.22 -20.68 -6.78
CA VAL A 265 78.05 -19.23 -6.49
C VAL A 265 78.24 -18.20 -7.63
N GLY A 266 77.50 -17.07 -7.54
CA GLY A 266 77.83 -15.74 -8.11
C GLY A 266 76.58 -14.98 -8.58
N ARG A 267 76.04 -13.91 -7.98
CA ARG A 267 76.47 -12.73 -7.17
C ARG A 267 76.69 -11.45 -8.01
N ASP A 268 75.86 -10.43 -7.73
CA ASP A 268 75.97 -8.97 -7.98
C ASP A 268 76.04 -8.49 -9.47
N GLU A 269 75.57 -7.30 -9.89
CA GLU A 269 74.83 -6.17 -9.25
C GLU A 269 74.30 -5.18 -10.34
N ASN A 270 73.29 -4.34 -10.01
CA ASN A 270 72.92 -3.06 -10.69
C ASN A 270 72.49 -3.15 -12.19
N ALA A 271 71.81 -2.23 -12.89
CA ALA A 271 70.91 -1.08 -12.69
C ALA A 271 70.32 -0.74 -14.11
N LEU A 272 69.19 -0.09 -14.39
CA LEU A 272 68.09 0.60 -13.66
C LEU A 272 66.83 0.63 -14.61
N THR A 273 65.69 1.19 -14.17
CA THR A 273 64.51 1.71 -14.95
C THR A 273 64.13 1.04 -16.30
N ASP A 274 62.95 0.41 -16.47
CA ASP A 274 61.68 1.16 -16.51
C ASP A 274 60.38 0.33 -16.27
N ASN A 275 59.45 0.96 -15.55
CA ASN A 275 57.97 0.80 -15.54
C ASN A 275 57.28 -0.61 -15.61
N PRO A 276 56.86 -1.21 -14.47
CA PRO A 276 56.03 -2.42 -14.41
C PRO A 276 54.57 -2.13 -14.02
N ASN A 277 53.56 -2.46 -14.86
CA ASN A 277 52.15 -2.48 -14.38
C ASN A 277 51.10 -3.20 -15.28
N ASN A 278 51.40 -4.36 -15.90
CA ASN A 278 50.34 -5.14 -16.58
C ASN A 278 50.48 -6.68 -16.56
N VAL A 279 51.46 -7.25 -15.83
CA VAL A 279 51.72 -8.71 -15.87
C VAL A 279 51.20 -9.44 -14.62
N GLN A 280 51.03 -8.74 -13.48
CA GLN A 280 50.71 -9.39 -12.20
C GLN A 280 49.24 -9.84 -12.05
N HIS A 281 48.29 -9.24 -12.78
CA HIS A 281 46.86 -9.60 -12.66
C HIS A 281 46.48 -10.90 -13.39
N LEU A 282 47.27 -11.32 -14.39
CA LEU A 282 46.99 -12.54 -15.16
C LEU A 282 47.26 -13.80 -14.31
N GLY A 283 48.37 -13.82 -13.57
CA GLY A 283 48.75 -14.94 -12.69
C GLY A 283 47.72 -15.24 -11.60
N ALA A 284 47.19 -14.21 -10.93
CA ALA A 284 46.14 -14.37 -9.93
C ALA A 284 44.83 -14.95 -10.52
N THR A 285 44.47 -14.54 -11.73
CA THR A 285 43.27 -15.02 -12.44
C THR A 285 43.44 -16.48 -12.90
N ILE A 286 44.64 -16.87 -13.34
CA ILE A 286 44.99 -18.23 -13.74
C ILE A 286 45.07 -19.17 -12.52
N LEU A 287 45.57 -18.69 -11.37
CA LEU A 287 45.57 -19.48 -10.13
C LEU A 287 44.16 -19.69 -9.57
N ALA A 288 43.30 -18.66 -9.59
CA ALA A 288 41.91 -18.78 -9.16
C ALA A 288 41.12 -19.79 -10.02
N SER A 289 41.31 -19.77 -11.35
CA SER A 289 40.66 -20.74 -12.25
C SER A 289 41.21 -22.17 -12.10
N LYS A 290 42.53 -22.36 -11.89
CA LYS A 290 43.10 -23.69 -11.58
C LYS A 290 42.63 -24.24 -10.23
N PHE A 291 42.47 -23.39 -9.21
CA PHE A 291 41.92 -23.79 -7.91
C PHE A 291 40.44 -24.23 -8.01
N ALA A 292 39.64 -23.53 -8.81
CA ALA A 292 38.26 -23.90 -9.12
C ALA A 292 38.13 -25.17 -10.00
N ALA A 293 39.13 -25.47 -10.83
CA ALA A 293 39.17 -26.70 -11.63
C ALA A 293 39.54 -27.93 -10.79
N ASN A 294 40.56 -27.83 -9.92
CA ASN A 294 40.98 -28.95 -9.07
C ASN A 294 39.93 -29.34 -8.02
N THR A 295 39.15 -28.37 -7.51
CA THR A 295 38.01 -28.68 -6.61
C THR A 295 36.86 -29.41 -7.30
N ARG A 296 36.80 -29.47 -8.64
CA ARG A 296 35.81 -30.27 -9.39
C ARG A 296 36.21 -31.73 -9.61
N ARG A 297 37.50 -32.07 -9.62
CA ARG A 297 37.96 -33.48 -9.80
C ARG A 297 37.86 -34.33 -8.52
N GLY A 298 37.73 -33.72 -7.34
CA GLY A 298 37.63 -34.43 -6.06
C GLY A 298 36.20 -34.70 -5.55
N VAL A 299 35.15 -34.24 -6.24
CA VAL A 299 33.74 -34.30 -5.75
C VAL A 299 32.87 -35.14 -6.70
N ALA A 300 33.34 -36.35 -6.99
CA ALA A 300 32.61 -37.38 -7.74
C ALA A 300 32.04 -38.49 -6.82
N GLN A 301 31.75 -38.14 -5.56
CA GLN A 301 31.08 -39.01 -4.59
C GLN A 301 29.96 -38.22 -3.91
N GLU A 302 28.83 -38.88 -3.65
CA GLU A 302 27.55 -38.22 -3.30
C GLU A 302 27.65 -37.29 -2.09
N VAL A 303 27.37 -36.00 -2.30
CA VAL A 303 27.19 -35.03 -1.22
C VAL A 303 25.86 -34.31 -1.40
N ARG A 304 24.96 -34.49 -0.41
CA ARG A 304 23.73 -33.71 -0.28
C ARG A 304 24.04 -32.22 -0.36
N VAL A 305 23.27 -31.48 -1.15
CA VAL A 305 23.43 -30.02 -1.29
C VAL A 305 23.15 -29.33 0.04
N VAL A 306 24.20 -29.07 0.81
CA VAL A 306 24.20 -28.11 1.92
C VAL A 306 24.34 -26.73 1.30
N GLU A 307 23.34 -25.86 1.48
CA GLU A 307 23.43 -24.47 1.02
C GLU A 307 24.63 -23.78 1.69
N PRO A 308 25.52 -23.10 0.93
CA PRO A 308 26.60 -22.35 1.54
C PRO A 308 26.02 -21.20 2.37
N ALA A 309 26.51 -21.05 3.60
CA ALA A 309 26.00 -20.07 4.57
C ALA A 309 26.05 -18.65 4.00
N ALA A 310 24.88 -18.10 3.67
CA ALA A 310 24.78 -16.77 3.09
C ALA A 310 25.01 -15.70 4.16
N PRO A 311 25.91 -14.72 3.93
CA PRO A 311 25.88 -13.44 4.64
C PRO A 311 24.74 -12.59 4.06
N SER A 312 23.51 -13.09 4.22
CA SER A 312 22.30 -12.35 3.89
C SER A 312 21.37 -12.42 5.08
N LEU A 313 21.06 -11.25 5.65
CA LEU A 313 19.89 -11.05 6.52
C LEU A 313 18.72 -11.81 5.90
N LYS A 314 18.29 -12.91 6.53
CA LYS A 314 17.11 -13.67 6.09
C LYS A 314 15.94 -12.69 6.18
N MET A 315 15.50 -12.17 5.04
CA MET A 315 14.31 -11.32 5.01
C MET A 315 13.17 -12.09 5.70
N PRO A 316 12.34 -11.41 6.51
CA PRO A 316 11.20 -12.05 7.16
C PRO A 316 10.42 -12.87 6.13
N ARG A 317 10.16 -14.14 6.46
CA ARG A 317 9.22 -14.95 5.69
C ARG A 317 7.85 -14.31 5.89
N LEU A 318 7.48 -13.37 5.02
CA LEU A 318 6.14 -12.80 5.00
C LEU A 318 5.18 -13.95 4.71
N LEU A 319 4.50 -14.40 5.77
CA LEU A 319 3.41 -15.35 5.68
C LEU A 319 2.40 -14.78 4.68
N LYS A 320 1.86 -15.66 3.84
CA LYS A 320 0.71 -15.32 3.00
C LYS A 320 -0.41 -14.90 3.97
N PRO A 321 -1.00 -13.70 3.83
CA PRO A 321 -2.14 -13.32 4.65
C PRO A 321 -3.24 -14.36 4.48
N ASP A 322 -3.96 -14.65 5.56
CA ASP A 322 -5.03 -15.63 5.51
C ASP A 322 -6.10 -15.17 4.53
N GLU A 323 -6.68 -16.14 3.81
CA GLU A 323 -7.83 -15.84 2.96
C GLU A 323 -9.05 -15.67 3.86
N PRO A 324 -9.86 -14.61 3.67
CA PRO A 324 -11.08 -14.45 4.44
C PRO A 324 -11.99 -15.65 4.20
N ASP A 325 -12.21 -16.43 5.27
CA ASP A 325 -13.05 -17.61 5.21
C ASP A 325 -14.53 -17.20 5.27
N PHE A 326 -15.14 -17.11 4.08
CA PHE A 326 -16.56 -16.80 3.93
C PHE A 326 -17.47 -18.04 4.09
N SER A 327 -16.93 -19.21 4.43
CA SER A 327 -17.70 -20.48 4.47
C SER A 327 -18.31 -20.83 5.83
N VAL A 328 -17.93 -20.12 6.90
CA VAL A 328 -18.41 -20.40 8.27
C VAL A 328 -19.85 -19.90 8.46
N GLY A 329 -20.82 -20.82 8.38
CA GLY A 329 -22.24 -20.51 8.57
C GLY A 329 -23.22 -21.69 8.44
N HIS A 330 -22.75 -22.94 8.57
CA HIS A 330 -23.59 -24.13 8.68
C HIS A 330 -23.33 -24.79 10.04
N GLU A 331 -23.89 -24.18 11.10
CA GLU A 331 -23.94 -24.54 12.54
C GLU A 331 -24.30 -23.20 13.25
N ASP A 332 -25.40 -23.00 13.99
CA ASP A 332 -26.52 -23.85 14.40
C ASP A 332 -27.83 -23.03 14.51
N VAL A 333 -28.97 -23.74 14.38
CA VAL A 333 -30.38 -23.42 14.76
C VAL A 333 -30.87 -21.96 14.63
#